data_AF-A0A917BEM9-F1
#
_entry.id   AF-A0A917BEM9-F1
#
_cell.length_a   1.000
_cell.length_b   1.000
_cell.length_c   1.000
_cell.angle_alpha   90.00
_cell.angle_beta   90.00
_cell.angle_gamma   90.00
#
_symmetry.space_group_name_H-M   'P 1'
#
loop_
_entity.id
_entity.type
_entity.pdbx_description
1 polymer ?
#
loop_
_entity_poly.entity_id
_entity_poly.type
_entity_poly.pdbx_seq_one_letter_code
_entity_poly.pdbx_strand_id
1 'polypeptide(L)'
;MVTASGAALGYLQRASGSLHEARDAREAGERYAAAHVCALQATAAVLAARARPDGPPRGRRQRNAWVLLTRVAPELGEWATLFAAGASKRAAAQAGARHAVSEREADDLLRDADRYLAVVEDALGVVRHAPVEQWSVA
;
A
#
# COMPACT_ATOMS: atom_id res chain seq x y z
N MET A 1 -18.64 -14.31 4.48
CA MET A 1 -17.49 -13.61 5.09
C MET A 1 -16.25 -14.43 4.80
N VAL A 2 -15.28 -13.86 4.09
CA VAL A 2 -13.96 -14.50 3.93
C VAL A 2 -13.19 -14.24 5.22
N THR A 3 -12.85 -15.29 5.97
CA THR A 3 -11.96 -15.15 7.12
C THR A 3 -10.55 -14.85 6.62
N ALA A 4 -9.96 -13.73 7.04
CA ALA A 4 -8.60 -13.36 6.64
C ALA A 4 -7.59 -14.43 7.07
N SER A 5 -6.85 -14.98 6.11
CA SER A 5 -5.81 -15.99 6.37
C SER A 5 -4.64 -15.39 7.16
N GLY A 6 -3.89 -16.20 7.91
CA GLY A 6 -2.71 -15.72 8.66
C GLY A 6 -1.67 -14.99 7.79
N ALA A 7 -1.54 -15.40 6.52
CA ALA A 7 -0.71 -14.69 5.54
C ALA A 7 -1.24 -13.27 5.23
N ALA A 8 -2.55 -13.10 5.11
CA ALA A 8 -3.17 -11.80 4.87
C ALA A 8 -2.95 -10.86 6.07
N LEU A 9 -3.18 -11.36 7.29
CA LEU A 9 -2.91 -10.61 8.52
C LEU A 9 -1.44 -10.17 8.64
N GLY A 10 -0.50 -11.07 8.30
CA GLY A 10 0.93 -10.74 8.29
C GLY A 10 1.34 -9.71 7.23
N TYR A 11 0.56 -9.52 6.17
CA TYR A 11 0.77 -8.41 5.22
C TYR A 11 0.18 -7.10 5.75
N LEU A 12 -0.99 -7.13 6.41
CA LEU A 12 -1.60 -5.93 7.00
C LEU A 12 -0.75 -5.34 8.13
N GLN A 13 -0.19 -6.19 8.98
CA GLN A 13 0.73 -5.74 10.04
C GLN A 13 1.96 -5.03 9.47
N ARG A 14 2.53 -5.56 8.37
CA ARG A 14 3.63 -4.90 7.68
C ARG A 14 3.19 -3.59 7.02
N ALA A 15 2.00 -3.56 6.42
CA ALA A 15 1.45 -2.36 5.79
C ALA A 15 1.30 -1.22 6.82
N SER A 16 0.77 -1.52 8.00
CA SER A 16 0.68 -0.57 9.10
C SER A 16 2.05 -0.09 9.58
N GLY A 17 3.06 -0.98 9.63
CA GLY A 17 4.44 -0.61 9.93
C GLY A 17 5.02 0.37 8.91
N SER A 18 4.88 0.09 7.61
CA SER A 18 5.34 0.99 6.55
C SER A 18 4.58 2.31 6.48
N LEU A 19 3.33 2.35 6.95
CA LEU A 19 2.57 3.60 7.09
C LEU A 19 3.15 4.49 8.19
N HIS A 20 3.50 3.91 9.34
CA HIS A 20 4.22 4.63 10.40
C HIS A 20 5.58 5.13 9.93
N GLU A 21 6.36 4.28 9.25
CA GLU A 21 7.65 4.69 8.66
C GLU A 21 7.49 5.87 7.69
N ALA A 22 6.47 5.83 6.83
CA ALA A 22 6.19 6.92 5.90
C ALA A 22 5.86 8.22 6.62
N ARG A 23 5.07 8.13 7.69
CA ARG A 23 4.71 9.29 8.50
C ARG A 23 5.93 9.93 9.19
N ASP A 24 6.80 9.11 9.74
CA ASP A 24 7.98 9.58 10.50
C ASP A 24 9.12 10.03 9.57
N ALA A 25 9.03 9.74 8.28
CA ALA A 25 10.03 10.10 7.29
C ALA A 25 10.14 11.63 7.11
N ARG A 26 11.38 12.10 7.25
CA ARG A 26 11.73 13.53 7.15
C ARG A 26 11.89 14.00 5.72
N GLU A 27 12.28 13.11 4.82
CA GLU A 27 12.47 13.42 3.41
C GLU A 27 11.25 12.97 2.58
N ALA A 28 10.77 13.84 1.67
CA ALA A 28 9.66 13.52 0.77
C ALA A 28 9.86 12.20 -0.01
N GLY A 29 11.08 11.91 -0.46
CA GLY A 29 11.40 10.69 -1.20
C GLY A 29 11.22 9.42 -0.36
N GLU A 30 11.66 9.45 0.89
CA GLU A 30 11.51 8.36 1.85
C GLU A 30 10.04 8.16 2.22
N ARG A 31 9.32 9.25 2.54
CA ARG A 31 7.87 9.25 2.81
C ARG A 31 7.10 8.61 1.66
N TYR A 32 7.35 9.05 0.43
CA TYR A 32 6.69 8.52 -0.76
C TYR A 32 7.01 7.04 -1.00
N ALA A 33 8.28 6.64 -0.82
CA ALA A 33 8.68 5.25 -0.99
C ALA A 33 7.99 4.33 0.03
N ALA A 34 7.97 4.71 1.30
CA ALA A 34 7.34 3.95 2.39
C ALA A 34 5.81 3.89 2.25
N ALA A 35 5.15 5.00 1.92
CA ALA A 35 3.70 5.03 1.65
C ALA A 35 3.33 4.06 0.51
N HIS A 36 4.18 3.98 -0.52
CA HIS A 36 3.96 3.03 -1.60
C HIS A 36 4.26 1.57 -1.18
N VAL A 37 5.16 1.33 -0.22
CA VAL A 37 5.36 -0.03 0.35
C VAL A 37 4.11 -0.47 1.09
N CYS A 38 3.52 0.42 1.90
CA CYS A 38 2.27 0.17 2.61
C CYS A 38 1.18 -0.32 1.64
N ALA A 39 0.95 0.43 0.54
CA ALA A 39 -0.05 0.05 -0.46
C ALA A 39 0.24 -1.30 -1.14
N LEU A 40 1.51 -1.62 -1.42
CA LEU A 40 1.89 -2.92 -2.00
C LEU A 40 1.63 -4.09 -1.03
N GLN A 41 1.88 -3.88 0.26
CA GLN A 41 1.64 -4.88 1.29
C GLN A 41 0.14 -5.08 1.54
N ALA A 42 -0.65 -4.01 1.61
CA ALA A 42 -2.11 -4.07 1.68
C ALA A 42 -2.70 -4.86 0.49
N THR A 43 -2.21 -4.58 -0.73
CA THR A 43 -2.57 -5.35 -1.94
C THR A 43 -2.20 -6.82 -1.82
N ALA A 44 -1.00 -7.13 -1.31
CA ALA A 44 -0.59 -8.50 -1.07
C ALA A 44 -1.48 -9.22 -0.04
N ALA A 45 -2.06 -8.50 0.93
CA ALA A 45 -3.05 -9.05 1.86
C ALA A 45 -4.33 -9.47 1.14
N VAL A 46 -4.88 -8.60 0.28
CA VAL A 46 -6.04 -8.92 -0.56
C VAL A 46 -5.76 -10.13 -1.43
N LEU A 47 -4.63 -10.12 -2.13
CA LEU A 47 -4.21 -11.23 -2.97
C LEU A 47 -4.06 -12.52 -2.17
N ALA A 48 -3.48 -12.49 -0.96
CA ALA A 48 -3.33 -13.67 -0.12
C ALA A 48 -4.67 -14.20 0.40
N ALA A 49 -5.61 -13.32 0.76
CA ALA A 49 -6.95 -13.72 1.21
C ALA A 49 -7.82 -14.29 0.08
N ARG A 50 -7.60 -13.83 -1.15
CA ARG A 50 -8.36 -14.25 -2.35
C ARG A 50 -7.62 -15.28 -3.22
N ALA A 51 -6.36 -15.58 -2.91
CA ALA A 51 -5.54 -16.51 -3.68
C ALA A 51 -6.11 -17.93 -3.61
N ARG A 52 -6.29 -18.53 -4.79
CA ARG A 52 -6.30 -19.99 -4.93
C ARG A 52 -4.85 -20.49 -4.82
N PRO A 53 -4.61 -21.74 -4.37
CA PRO A 53 -3.28 -22.27 -4.03
C PRO A 53 -2.18 -22.20 -5.12
N ASP A 54 -2.48 -21.80 -6.36
CA ASP A 54 -1.56 -21.78 -7.50
C ASP A 54 -1.19 -20.35 -8.00
N GLY A 55 -0.72 -19.46 -7.11
CA GLY A 55 -0.36 -18.06 -7.45
C GLY A 55 1.15 -17.81 -7.71
N PRO A 56 1.53 -16.89 -8.63
CA PRO A 56 2.83 -16.89 -9.32
C PRO A 56 4.05 -16.37 -8.53
N PRO A 57 5.30 -16.64 -8.99
CA PRO A 57 6.54 -16.46 -8.23
C PRO A 57 6.96 -15.00 -8.02
N ARG A 58 7.80 -14.78 -6.99
CA ARG A 58 8.27 -13.48 -6.52
C ARG A 58 9.41 -12.95 -7.40
N GLY A 59 9.17 -11.93 -8.22
CA GLY A 59 10.27 -11.26 -8.95
C GLY A 59 9.88 -10.06 -9.81
N ARG A 60 8.70 -10.08 -10.46
CA ARG A 60 8.19 -8.97 -11.31
C ARG A 60 6.94 -8.30 -10.73
N ARG A 61 6.95 -8.19 -9.40
CA ARG A 61 5.75 -8.32 -8.56
C ARG A 61 4.86 -7.09 -8.49
N GLN A 62 5.41 -5.86 -8.60
CA GLN A 62 4.62 -4.64 -8.37
C GLN A 62 3.61 -4.41 -9.48
N ARG A 63 4.07 -4.33 -10.74
CA ARG A 63 3.19 -4.14 -11.91
C ARG A 63 2.21 -5.31 -12.07
N ASN A 64 2.67 -6.54 -11.80
CA ASN A 64 1.82 -7.72 -11.81
C ASN A 64 0.79 -7.73 -10.66
N ALA A 65 1.11 -7.20 -9.48
CA ALA A 65 0.19 -7.15 -8.35
C ALA A 65 -0.98 -6.21 -8.61
N TRP A 66 -0.74 -5.03 -9.18
CA TRP A 66 -1.81 -4.08 -9.54
C TRP A 66 -2.70 -4.65 -10.63
N VAL A 67 -2.12 -5.26 -11.66
CA VAL A 67 -2.89 -5.96 -12.71
C VAL A 67 -3.70 -7.11 -12.12
N LEU A 68 -3.11 -7.92 -11.25
CA LEU A 68 -3.82 -9.03 -10.61
C LEU A 68 -4.94 -8.54 -9.68
N LEU A 69 -4.71 -7.43 -8.96
CA LEU A 69 -5.69 -6.81 -8.08
C LEU A 69 -6.96 -6.45 -8.86
N THR A 70 -6.84 -5.80 -10.03
CA THR A 70 -8.01 -5.47 -10.86
C THR A 70 -8.83 -6.68 -11.30
N ARG A 71 -8.22 -7.89 -11.34
CA ARG A 71 -8.91 -9.13 -11.69
C ARG A 71 -9.61 -9.77 -10.50
N VAL A 72 -8.98 -9.77 -9.32
CA VAL A 72 -9.50 -10.48 -8.14
C VAL A 72 -10.29 -9.59 -7.18
N ALA A 73 -10.13 -8.27 -7.31
CA ALA A 73 -10.81 -7.23 -6.55
C ALA A 73 -11.05 -6.01 -7.46
N PRO A 74 -11.92 -6.13 -8.47
CA PRO A 74 -12.20 -5.03 -9.40
C PRO A 74 -12.71 -3.76 -8.69
N GLU A 75 -13.37 -3.90 -7.54
CA GLU A 75 -13.76 -2.78 -6.67
C GLU A 75 -12.57 -1.95 -6.15
N LEU A 76 -11.35 -2.49 -6.19
CA LEU A 76 -10.10 -1.80 -5.85
C LEU A 76 -9.33 -1.32 -7.11
N GLY A 77 -9.96 -1.34 -8.28
CA GLY A 77 -9.29 -1.03 -9.56
C GLY A 77 -8.85 0.42 -9.70
N GLU A 78 -9.58 1.36 -9.10
CA GLU A 78 -9.19 2.78 -9.07
C GLU A 78 -7.87 2.96 -8.28
N TRP A 79 -7.79 2.33 -7.11
CA TRP A 79 -6.56 2.29 -6.31
C TRP A 79 -5.39 1.66 -7.07
N ALA A 80 -5.62 0.54 -7.75
CA ALA A 80 -4.59 -0.10 -8.57
C ALA A 80 -4.03 0.86 -9.64
N THR A 81 -4.89 1.67 -10.25
CA THR A 81 -4.51 2.64 -11.29
C THR A 81 -3.71 3.81 -10.70
N LEU A 82 -4.19 4.38 -9.60
CA LEU A 82 -3.52 5.46 -8.87
C LEU A 82 -2.09 5.05 -8.46
N PHE A 83 -1.95 3.91 -7.79
CA PHE A 83 -0.63 3.46 -7.34
C PHE A 83 0.26 3.00 -8.51
N ALA A 84 -0.28 2.37 -9.57
CA ALA A 84 0.53 2.02 -10.73
C ALA A 84 1.14 3.24 -11.42
N ALA A 85 0.41 4.36 -11.51
CA ALA A 85 0.91 5.61 -12.07
C ALA A 85 2.07 6.20 -11.25
N GLY A 86 2.06 6.01 -9.93
CA GLY A 86 3.09 6.50 -9.02
C GLY A 86 4.37 5.66 -8.94
N ALA A 87 4.43 4.48 -9.56
CA ALA A 87 5.52 3.51 -9.38
C ALA A 87 6.88 4.00 -9.95
N SER A 88 6.89 4.73 -11.06
CA SER A 88 8.12 5.28 -11.63
C SER A 88 8.74 6.35 -10.75
N LYS A 89 7.91 7.21 -10.13
CA LYS A 89 8.37 8.22 -9.16
C LYS A 89 8.97 7.58 -7.91
N ARG A 90 8.34 6.49 -7.43
CA ARG A 90 8.88 5.69 -6.32
C ARG A 90 10.27 5.15 -6.64
N ALA A 91 10.45 4.57 -7.84
CA ALA A 91 11.74 4.04 -8.26
C ALA A 91 12.82 5.14 -8.32
N ALA A 92 12.47 6.33 -8.82
CA ALA A 92 13.38 7.48 -8.84
C ALA A 92 13.72 7.98 -7.41
N ALA A 93 12.73 8.07 -6.51
CA ALA A 93 12.94 8.45 -5.12
C ALA A 93 13.86 7.46 -4.38
N GLN A 94 13.65 6.15 -4.57
CA GLN A 94 14.52 5.12 -3.98
C GLN A 94 15.95 5.13 -4.56
N ALA A 95 16.13 5.60 -5.80
CA ALA A 95 17.44 5.78 -6.40
C ALA A 95 18.16 7.07 -5.90
N GLY A 96 17.56 7.81 -4.97
CA GLY A 96 18.15 9.04 -4.42
C GLY A 96 18.09 10.23 -5.38
N ALA A 97 17.22 10.20 -6.39
CA ALA A 97 17.04 11.33 -7.30
C ALA A 97 16.46 12.53 -6.53
N ARG A 98 17.28 13.56 -6.35
CA ARG A 98 16.87 14.82 -5.69
C ARG A 98 15.68 15.41 -6.44
N HIS A 99 14.63 15.81 -5.71
CA HIS A 99 13.39 16.39 -6.24
C HIS A 99 12.54 15.48 -7.14
N ALA A 100 12.74 14.16 -7.13
CA ALA A 100 11.86 13.24 -7.87
C ALA A 100 10.40 13.26 -7.38
N VAL A 101 10.19 13.69 -6.14
CA VAL A 101 8.90 13.82 -5.47
C VAL A 101 8.92 15.09 -4.62
N SER A 102 7.85 15.88 -4.69
CA SER A 102 7.64 17.04 -3.81
C SER A 102 7.01 16.63 -2.46
N GLU A 103 7.15 17.48 -1.44
CA GLU A 103 6.51 17.28 -0.13
C GLU A 103 5.00 17.05 -0.27
N ARG A 104 4.33 17.84 -1.11
CA ARG A 104 2.89 17.70 -1.35
C ARG A 104 2.53 16.35 -1.95
N GLU A 105 3.27 15.89 -2.95
CA GLU A 105 3.03 14.58 -3.56
C GLU A 105 3.30 13.43 -2.58
N ALA A 106 4.28 13.59 -1.67
CA ALA A 106 4.55 12.63 -0.62
C ALA A 106 3.41 12.58 0.42
N ASP A 107 2.89 13.73 0.83
CA ASP A 107 1.77 13.85 1.77
C ASP A 107 0.47 13.33 1.17
N ASP A 108 0.20 13.64 -0.10
CA ASP A 108 -0.97 13.14 -0.83
C ASP A 108 -0.90 11.61 -0.94
N LEU A 109 0.27 11.06 -1.30
CA LEU A 109 0.43 9.60 -1.36
C LEU A 109 0.31 8.95 0.04
N LEU A 110 0.77 9.61 1.10
CA LEU A 110 0.61 9.12 2.47
C LEU A 110 -0.88 9.01 2.85
N ARG A 111 -1.67 10.04 2.56
CA ARG A 111 -3.13 10.03 2.80
C ARG A 111 -3.83 8.96 1.95
N ASP A 112 -3.43 8.81 0.69
CA ASP A 112 -3.97 7.77 -0.20
C ASP A 112 -3.62 6.37 0.29
N ALA A 113 -2.41 6.15 0.81
CA ALA A 113 -1.99 4.86 1.37
C ALA A 113 -2.76 4.51 2.65
N ASP A 114 -2.96 5.47 3.56
CA ASP A 114 -3.79 5.33 4.77
C ASP A 114 -5.23 4.94 4.40
N ARG A 115 -5.86 5.72 3.50
CA ARG A 115 -7.22 5.45 3.04
C ARG A 115 -7.34 4.10 2.35
N TYR A 116 -6.38 3.73 1.51
CA TYR A 116 -6.38 2.44 0.84
C TYR A 116 -6.23 1.27 1.83
N LEU A 117 -5.35 1.39 2.82
CA LEU A 117 -5.20 0.37 3.86
C LEU A 117 -6.52 0.16 4.62
N ALA A 118 -7.22 1.23 4.98
CA ALA A 118 -8.51 1.16 5.65
C ALA A 118 -9.58 0.46 4.79
N VAL A 119 -9.62 0.76 3.48
CA VAL A 119 -10.52 0.08 2.53
C VAL A 119 -10.21 -1.42 2.43
N VAL A 120 -8.93 -1.79 2.43
CA VAL A 120 -8.51 -3.20 2.42
C VAL A 120 -8.90 -3.92 3.72
N GLU A 121 -8.73 -3.27 4.87
CA GLU A 121 -9.11 -3.82 6.17
C GLU A 121 -10.61 -4.08 6.26
N ASP A 122 -11.44 -3.12 5.82
CA ASP A 122 -12.89 -3.28 5.73
C ASP A 122 -13.29 -4.42 4.78
N ALA A 123 -12.68 -4.48 3.59
CA ALA A 123 -12.93 -5.55 2.61
C ALA A 123 -12.54 -6.95 3.12
N LEU A 124 -11.62 -7.04 4.07
CA LEU A 124 -11.18 -8.29 4.71
C LEU A 124 -11.88 -8.56 6.05
N GLY A 125 -12.76 -7.66 6.51
CA GLY A 125 -13.51 -7.79 7.76
C GLY A 125 -12.62 -7.77 9.01
N VAL A 126 -11.51 -7.03 8.97
CA VAL A 126 -10.59 -6.88 10.12
C VAL A 126 -10.70 -5.49 10.73
N VAL A 127 -10.23 -5.34 11.97
CA VAL A 127 -10.23 -4.05 12.66
C VAL A 127 -9.32 -3.07 11.92
N ARG A 128 -9.84 -1.87 11.64
CA ARG A 128 -9.11 -0.80 10.97
C ARG A 128 -7.92 -0.31 11.80
N HIS A 129 -6.85 0.07 11.12
CA HIS A 129 -5.79 0.86 11.74
C HIS A 129 -6.30 2.26 12.12
N ALA A 130 -5.53 2.91 12.99
CA ALA A 130 -5.72 4.30 13.35
C ALA A 130 -5.35 5.20 12.15
N PRO A 131 -6.26 6.05 11.63
CA PRO A 131 -5.95 6.92 10.49
C PRO A 131 -4.82 7.92 10.76
N VAL A 132 -4.12 8.36 9.72
CA VAL A 132 -3.03 9.35 9.85
C VAL A 132 -3.48 10.66 10.51
N GLU A 133 -4.73 11.08 10.30
CA GLU A 133 -5.27 12.35 10.80
C GLU A 133 -5.51 12.36 12.31
N GLN A 134 -5.85 11.21 12.91
CA GLN A 134 -6.19 11.15 14.35
C GLN A 134 -4.97 11.18 15.27
N TRP A 135 -3.76 11.13 14.72
CA TRP A 135 -2.52 11.15 15.49
C TRP A 135 -1.92 12.55 15.65
N SER A 136 -2.62 13.62 15.24
CA SER A 136 -2.19 15.02 15.42
C SER A 136 -2.50 15.60 16.80
N VAL A 137 -2.79 14.76 17.80
CA VAL A 137 -2.99 15.17 19.19
C VAL A 137 -1.89 14.60 20.08
N ALA A 138 -0.77 15.32 20.15
CA ALA A 138 0.21 15.24 21.23
C ALA A 138 0.98 16.56 21.32
#